data_AF-A0A103EKU0-F1
#
_entry.id   AF-A0A103EKU0-F1
#
_cell.length_a   1.000
_cell.length_b   1.000
_cell.length_c   1.000
_cell.angle_alpha   90.00
_cell.angle_beta   90.00
_cell.angle_gamma   90.00
#
_symmetry.space_group_name_H-M   'P 1'
#
loop_
_entity.id
_entity.type
_entity.pdbx_description
1 polymer ?
#
loop_
_entity_poly.entity_id
_entity_poly.type
_entity_poly.pdbx_seq_one_letter_code
_entity_poly.pdbx_strand_id
1 'polypeptide(L)'
;MPVQCDDRAGNGEEAERRPGIVSMKPCDVCLPFADERPPSDAPLIAIGKPTKLRPLMSKPLIVGKFRCHTCGAYWMRETDMSEPQRDQWLFLGNATSILEPAARRP
;
A
#
# COMPACT_ATOMS: atom_id res chain seq x y z
N MET A 1 14.51 56.28 25.25
CA MET A 1 15.51 55.20 25.31
C MET A 1 14.76 53.88 25.40
N PRO A 2 14.73 53.04 24.36
CA PRO A 2 14.00 51.78 24.37
C PRO A 2 14.78 50.69 25.10
N VAL A 3 14.05 49.89 25.88
CA VAL A 3 14.53 48.66 26.54
C VAL A 3 14.25 47.48 25.63
N GLN A 4 15.27 46.66 25.40
CA GLN A 4 15.30 45.51 24.51
C GLN A 4 14.94 44.21 25.25
N CYS A 5 14.37 43.27 24.47
CA CYS A 5 14.42 41.81 24.61
C CYS A 5 13.66 41.14 25.76
N ASP A 6 12.67 40.29 25.42
CA ASP A 6 12.93 38.84 25.36
C ASP A 6 11.81 38.14 24.56
N ASP A 7 12.20 37.60 23.40
CA ASP A 7 11.39 36.73 22.55
C ASP A 7 11.48 35.32 23.13
N ARG A 8 10.51 34.94 23.98
CA ARG A 8 10.51 33.62 24.61
C ARG A 8 9.88 32.60 23.67
N ALA A 9 10.74 32.03 22.84
CA ALA A 9 10.53 30.81 22.09
C ALA A 9 10.00 29.67 22.99
N GLY A 10 8.76 29.27 22.77
CA GLY A 10 8.19 28.02 23.26
C GLY A 10 8.28 26.95 22.18
N ASN A 11 9.43 26.28 22.09
CA ASN A 11 9.59 25.04 21.33
C ASN A 11 8.74 23.94 21.97
N GLY A 12 7.53 23.74 21.45
CA GLY A 12 6.80 22.48 21.59
C GLY A 12 7.27 21.53 20.50
N GLU A 13 8.42 20.89 20.69
CA GLU A 13 8.80 19.69 19.93
C GLU A 13 7.86 18.55 20.36
N GLU A 14 6.64 18.59 19.85
CA GLU A 14 5.79 17.42 19.82
C GLU A 14 6.44 16.49 18.81
N ALA A 15 7.25 15.57 19.35
CA ALA A 15 7.84 14.46 18.62
C ALA A 15 6.69 13.58 18.10
N GLU A 16 6.08 14.03 17.01
CA GLU A 16 5.24 13.23 16.17
C GLU A 16 6.09 12.04 15.76
N ARG A 17 5.82 10.90 16.40
CA ARG A 17 6.23 9.57 15.98
C ARG A 17 5.69 9.36 14.57
N ARG A 18 6.36 9.97 13.60
CA ARG A 18 6.25 9.62 12.19
C ARG A 18 6.63 8.15 12.14
N PRO A 19 5.72 7.24 11.76
CA PRO A 19 6.13 5.88 11.47
C PRO A 19 7.19 6.04 10.38
N GLY A 20 8.43 5.68 10.71
CA GLY A 20 9.54 5.76 9.77
C GLY A 20 9.07 5.12 8.48
N ILE A 21 9.07 5.89 7.40
CA ILE A 21 8.80 5.38 6.07
C ILE A 21 9.92 4.37 5.85
N VAL A 22 9.61 3.09 6.08
CA VAL A 22 10.53 2.01 5.74
C VAL A 22 10.65 2.13 4.23
N SER A 23 11.76 2.70 3.76
CA SER A 23 12.13 2.74 2.35
C SER A 23 12.30 1.30 1.92
N MET A 24 11.19 0.68 1.58
CA MET A 24 11.12 -0.73 1.26
C MET A 24 11.65 -0.84 -0.16
N LYS A 25 12.90 -1.29 -0.29
CA LYS A 25 13.46 -1.61 -1.61
C LYS A 25 12.58 -2.72 -2.19
N PRO A 26 11.90 -2.48 -3.33
CA PRO A 26 11.14 -3.54 -3.94
C PRO A 26 12.12 -4.65 -4.33
N CYS A 27 11.82 -5.88 -3.94
CA CYS A 27 12.73 -7.01 -4.18
C CYS A 27 12.69 -7.43 -5.65
N ASP A 28 13.70 -8.20 -6.06
CA ASP A 28 13.80 -8.75 -7.42
C ASP A 28 12.61 -9.66 -7.79
N VAL A 29 11.79 -10.06 -6.81
CA VAL A 29 10.54 -10.82 -7.03
C VAL A 29 9.34 -9.93 -7.31
N CYS A 30 9.30 -8.68 -6.83
CA CYS A 30 8.16 -7.78 -7.02
C CYS A 30 8.41 -6.71 -8.09
N LEU A 31 9.66 -6.23 -8.21
CA LEU A 31 10.06 -5.21 -9.18
C LEU A 31 9.68 -5.55 -10.63
N PRO A 32 9.95 -6.75 -11.14
CA PRO A 32 9.71 -7.06 -12.55
C PRO A 32 8.23 -7.16 -12.90
N PHE A 33 7.36 -7.36 -11.91
CA PHE A 33 5.96 -7.71 -12.10
C PHE A 33 5.02 -6.60 -11.63
N ALA A 34 5.53 -5.39 -11.38
CA ALA A 34 4.70 -4.26 -10.94
C ALA A 34 3.51 -4.00 -11.90
N ASP A 35 3.69 -4.31 -13.19
CA ASP A 35 2.68 -4.16 -14.24
C ASP A 35 2.02 -5.48 -14.67
N GLU A 36 2.37 -6.61 -14.03
CA GLU A 36 1.95 -7.96 -14.44
C GLU A 36 1.46 -8.84 -13.28
N ARG A 37 1.06 -10.07 -13.61
CA ARG A 37 0.75 -11.10 -12.59
C ARG A 37 2.05 -11.48 -11.87
N PRO A 38 2.05 -11.58 -10.51
CA PRO A 38 3.21 -12.06 -9.79
C PRO A 38 3.57 -13.48 -10.21
N PRO A 39 4.85 -13.86 -10.15
CA PRO A 39 5.26 -15.20 -10.51
C PRO A 39 4.58 -16.22 -9.57
N SER A 40 4.28 -17.41 -10.08
CA SER A 40 3.45 -18.40 -9.33
C SER A 40 4.12 -18.88 -8.04
N ASP A 41 5.44 -18.75 -7.96
CA ASP A 41 6.33 -19.05 -6.85
C ASP A 41 6.64 -17.82 -5.97
N ALA A 42 6.00 -16.67 -6.23
CA ALA A 42 6.15 -15.51 -5.37
C ALA A 42 5.70 -15.84 -3.93
N PRO A 43 6.49 -15.50 -2.90
CA PRO A 43 6.16 -15.77 -1.51
C PRO A 43 5.13 -14.76 -0.99
N LEU A 44 3.91 -14.82 -1.54
CA LEU A 44 2.79 -13.95 -1.20
C LEU A 44 1.93 -14.59 -0.10
N ILE A 45 1.77 -13.86 1.00
CA ILE A 45 0.95 -14.26 2.13
C ILE A 45 -0.37 -13.50 2.06
N ALA A 46 -1.50 -14.21 2.09
CA ALA A 46 -2.82 -13.60 2.16
C ALA A 46 -2.98 -12.84 3.48
N ILE A 47 -3.38 -11.57 3.39
CA ILE A 47 -3.64 -10.70 4.55
C ILE A 47 -5.13 -10.56 4.73
N GLY A 48 -5.65 -11.23 5.76
CA GLY A 48 -7.05 -11.15 6.13
C GLY A 48 -7.98 -11.96 5.23
N LYS A 49 -9.28 -11.69 5.37
CA LYS A 49 -10.32 -12.37 4.59
C LYS A 49 -10.53 -11.63 3.27
N PRO A 50 -10.69 -12.34 2.14
CA PRO A 50 -11.09 -11.72 0.89
C PRO A 50 -12.42 -10.97 1.04
N THR A 51 -12.48 -9.77 0.51
CA THR A 51 -13.67 -8.92 0.56
C THR A 51 -14.50 -9.15 -0.69
N LYS A 52 -15.77 -9.52 -0.52
CA LYS A 52 -16.73 -9.58 -1.63
C LYS A 52 -17.32 -8.21 -1.87
N LEU A 53 -17.04 -7.62 -3.02
CA LEU A 53 -17.59 -6.36 -3.46
C LEU A 53 -18.72 -6.61 -4.44
N ARG A 54 -19.84 -5.89 -4.25
CA ARG A 54 -20.94 -5.84 -5.21
C ARG A 54 -21.22 -4.37 -5.54
N PRO A 55 -20.39 -3.74 -6.38
CA PRO A 55 -20.61 -2.35 -6.75
C PRO A 55 -21.95 -2.24 -7.49
N LEU A 56 -22.68 -1.17 -7.22
CA LEU A 56 -23.90 -0.84 -7.95
C LEU A 56 -23.54 -0.67 -9.43
N MET A 57 -24.25 -1.36 -10.33
CA MET A 57 -24.02 -1.33 -11.78
C MET A 57 -22.74 -2.02 -12.28
N SER A 58 -22.03 -2.80 -11.46
CA SER A 58 -20.87 -3.59 -11.91
C SER A 58 -20.98 -5.07 -11.51
N LYS A 59 -20.16 -5.90 -12.15
CA LYS A 59 -20.07 -7.33 -11.82
C LYS A 59 -19.57 -7.52 -10.37
N PRO A 60 -20.06 -8.55 -9.66
CA PRO A 60 -19.55 -8.90 -8.35
C PRO A 60 -18.08 -9.33 -8.43
N LEU A 61 -17.24 -8.77 -7.54
CA LEU A 61 -15.81 -8.99 -7.51
C LEU A 61 -15.38 -9.48 -6.12
N ILE A 62 -14.33 -10.31 -6.08
CA ILE A 62 -13.68 -10.72 -4.83
C ILE A 62 -12.29 -10.10 -4.81
N VAL A 63 -12.02 -9.30 -3.79
CA VAL A 63 -10.73 -8.64 -3.60
C VAL A 63 -9.96 -9.32 -2.48
N GLY A 64 -8.84 -9.94 -2.82
CA GLY A 64 -7.87 -10.49 -1.87
C GLY A 64 -6.69 -9.55 -1.71
N LYS A 65 -6.23 -9.35 -0.47
CA LYS A 65 -4.99 -8.63 -0.18
C LYS A 65 -3.88 -9.61 0.14
N PHE A 66 -2.68 -9.33 -0.35
CA PHE A 66 -1.51 -10.15 -0.18
C PHE A 66 -0.31 -9.29 0.20
N ARG A 67 0.64 -9.88 0.92
CA ARG A 67 1.91 -9.24 1.26
C ARG A 67 3.05 -10.17 0.91
N CYS A 68 4.05 -9.62 0.24
CA CYS A 68 5.28 -10.33 -0.03
C CYS A 68 6.03 -10.58 1.28
N HIS A 69 6.40 -11.83 1.55
CA HIS A 69 7.19 -12.19 2.73
C HIS A 69 8.62 -11.61 2.68
N THR A 70 9.23 -11.56 1.49
CA THR A 70 10.58 -11.02 1.27
C THR A 70 10.61 -9.50 1.36
N CYS A 71 9.76 -8.90 0.52
CA CYS A 71 9.42 -7.50 0.39
C CYS A 71 8.93 -6.79 1.64
N GLY A 72 7.87 -7.38 2.18
CA GLY A 72 6.81 -6.69 2.89
C GLY A 72 5.86 -5.88 1.99
N ALA A 73 6.06 -5.85 0.67
CA ALA A 73 5.23 -5.09 -0.28
C ALA A 73 3.83 -5.67 -0.43
N TYR A 74 2.85 -4.82 -0.69
CA TYR A 74 1.45 -5.18 -0.80
C TYR A 74 1.05 -5.46 -2.25
N TRP A 75 0.18 -6.44 -2.39
CA TRP A 75 -0.43 -6.89 -3.62
C TRP A 75 -1.93 -7.02 -3.42
N MET A 76 -2.68 -6.78 -4.46
CA MET A 76 -4.13 -6.99 -4.49
C MET A 76 -4.47 -7.91 -5.66
N ARG A 77 -5.36 -8.87 -5.40
CA ARG A 77 -5.96 -9.73 -6.44
C ARG A 77 -7.43 -9.43 -6.53
N GLU A 78 -7.89 -9.11 -7.72
CA GLU A 78 -9.30 -8.94 -8.04
C GLU A 78 -9.77 -10.11 -8.90
N THR A 79 -10.76 -10.84 -8.40
CA THR A 79 -11.38 -11.98 -9.09
C THR A 79 -12.80 -11.61 -9.47
N ASP A 80 -13.13 -11.60 -10.77
CA ASP A 80 -14.52 -11.47 -11.22
C ASP A 80 -15.29 -12.75 -10.89
N MET A 81 -16.38 -12.64 -10.11
CA MET A 81 -17.20 -13.80 -9.78
C MET A 81 -17.97 -14.35 -10.99
N SER A 82 -18.16 -13.54 -12.02
CA SER A 82 -18.84 -13.93 -13.27
C SER A 82 -17.90 -14.69 -14.21
N GLU A 83 -16.60 -14.38 -14.14
CA GLU A 83 -15.54 -15.00 -14.94
C GLU A 83 -14.32 -15.31 -14.05
N PRO A 84 -14.38 -16.37 -13.22
CA PRO A 84 -13.37 -16.66 -12.21
C PRO A 84 -11.96 -16.93 -12.76
N GLN A 85 -11.81 -17.10 -14.07
CA GLN A 85 -10.51 -17.28 -14.73
C GLN A 85 -9.79 -15.95 -14.99
N ARG A 86 -10.50 -14.81 -14.87
CA ARG A 86 -9.94 -13.46 -15.05
C ARG A 86 -9.59 -12.86 -13.69
N ASP A 87 -8.51 -13.37 -13.10
CA ASP A 87 -7.87 -12.75 -11.94
C ASP A 87 -6.93 -11.64 -12.39
N GLN A 88 -7.22 -10.40 -12.00
CA GLN A 88 -6.33 -9.25 -12.13
C GLN A 88 -5.48 -9.10 -10.88
N TRP A 89 -4.20 -8.81 -11.07
CA TRP A 89 -3.26 -8.53 -9.99
C TRP A 89 -2.81 -7.08 -10.07
N LEU A 90 -2.69 -6.45 -8.91
CA LEU A 90 -2.25 -5.06 -8.77
C LEU A 90 -1.12 -5.01 -7.74
N PHE A 91 0.02 -4.45 -8.13
CA PHE A 91 1.11 -4.15 -7.22
C PHE A 91 0.86 -2.80 -6.53
N LEU A 92 0.85 -2.78 -5.19
CA LEU A 92 0.60 -1.58 -4.41
C LEU A 92 1.87 -1.03 -3.74
N GLY A 93 2.99 -1.75 -3.78
CA GLY A 93 4.23 -1.35 -3.12
C GLY A 93 4.04 -1.18 -1.61
N ASN A 94 4.10 0.05 -1.12
CA ASN A 94 3.91 0.39 0.29
C ASN A 94 2.45 0.67 0.68
N ALA A 95 1.55 0.85 -0.29
CA ALA A 95 0.14 1.11 -0.05
C ALA A 95 -0.63 -0.18 0.27
N THR A 96 -1.55 -0.13 1.21
CA THR A 96 -2.46 -1.24 1.56
C THR A 96 -3.77 -1.21 0.77
N SER A 97 -4.02 -0.13 0.04
CA SER A 97 -5.20 0.10 -0.80
C SER A 97 -4.88 0.98 -2.01
N ILE A 98 -5.60 0.78 -3.11
CA ILE A 98 -5.52 1.65 -4.31
C ILE A 98 -5.98 3.08 -4.05
N LEU A 99 -6.78 3.29 -2.98
CA LEU A 99 -7.29 4.60 -2.57
C LEU A 99 -6.31 5.36 -1.67
N GLU A 100 -5.27 4.69 -1.18
CA GLU A 100 -4.24 5.39 -0.41
C GLU A 100 -3.39 6.19 -1.39
N PRO A 101 -3.19 7.50 -1.15
CA PRO A 101 -2.28 8.28 -1.96
C PRO A 101 -0.90 7.65 -1.80
N ALA A 102 -0.37 7.05 -2.87
CA ALA A 102 1.05 6.76 -2.96
C ALA A 102 1.74 8.11 -2.72
N ALA A 103 2.32 8.29 -1.53
CA ALA A 103 2.93 9.54 -1.14
C ALA A 103 4.11 9.81 -2.09
N ARG A 104 3.82 10.42 -3.24
CA ARG A 104 4.81 10.94 -4.18
C ARG A 104 5.46 12.09 -3.45
N ARG A 105 6.67 11.90 -2.94
CA ARG A 105 7.54 13.04 -2.68
C ARG A 105 8.18 13.47 -4.01
N PRO A 106 8.18 14.77 -4.33
CA PRO A 106 9.02 15.33 -5.38
C PRO A 106 10.51 15.20 -5.03
#